data_AF-A0AA39GYY4-F1
#
_entry.id   AF-A0AA39GYY4-F1
#
_cell.length_a   1.000
_cell.length_b   1.000
_cell.length_c   1.000
_cell.angle_alpha   90.00
_cell.angle_beta   90.00
_cell.angle_gamma   90.00
#
_symmetry.space_group_name_H-M   'P 1'
#
loop_
_entity.id
_entity.type
_entity.pdbx_description
1 polymer ?
#
loop_
_entity_poly.entity_id
_entity_poly.type
_entity_poly.pdbx_seq_one_letter_code
_entity_poly.pdbx_strand_id
1 'polypeptide(L)'
;MPFNVPPRRCCTLRSRSAEFCAFIARSPLPLQIGITCALDVHEAFQSPQVMLLRLPWLMLLFPLTISRAFKEDTRFSIYWNAPTYNCHRMNITIPLEKYGIKVNRDMKFQGEEVVLFYEQKFGLYPYYKRVNSSSYDTVNGGLPQRASISEHLRKVKLDIEKSIPYSGYSGLAVIDFEEWRPLWSLNWGTKTVYKRESVRYVLERYPTLSRKSARRIAIAEFNKAARNFMVQTLRLGMQLRPNARWGFYGFPYCNYDAGQVGDAECNAKFLKHNEKLGFVMREGNALYPSIYLHNNDDEDVNFRYIQAIMKESLRTRKRLRSKAPIYVYTKIEYDPYGDLPHHFYDKADLCSSLKQSSDLGAVGAIIWSSSKDMNRQRCEGIQAFVEESFGPYTDMVVKHANRCARKLCSRHGKCILEPQLQCSSFSDLLSYKCDCESPFYGRNCEKHKYPWLFDWKRLSRFV
;
A
#
# COMPACT_ATOMS: atom_id res chain seq x y z
N MET A 1 26.97 24.99 52.60
CA MET A 1 27.63 24.14 53.62
C MET A 1 26.75 24.15 54.87
N PRO A 2 26.71 23.10 55.71
CA PRO A 2 27.17 21.72 55.50
C PRO A 2 26.05 20.65 55.67
N PHE A 3 26.30 19.48 55.05
CA PHE A 3 26.01 18.10 55.48
C PHE A 3 24.67 17.72 56.19
N ASN A 4 23.89 16.77 55.66
CA ASN A 4 24.07 15.29 55.72
C ASN A 4 24.05 14.70 57.15
N VAL A 5 23.06 13.83 57.44
CA VAL A 5 23.23 12.42 57.89
C VAL A 5 21.84 11.78 58.18
N PRO A 6 21.65 10.44 58.04
CA PRO A 6 20.35 9.75 57.95
C PRO A 6 20.11 8.91 59.26
N PRO A 7 19.43 7.72 59.36
CA PRO A 7 18.80 6.89 58.32
C PRO A 7 17.56 6.00 58.71
N ARG A 8 17.21 5.10 57.76
CA ARG A 8 16.61 3.75 57.93
C ARG A 8 15.09 3.56 58.13
N ARG A 9 14.52 2.98 57.05
CA ARG A 9 13.80 1.68 56.98
C ARG A 9 12.27 1.61 57.13
N CYS A 10 11.76 0.64 56.36
CA CYS A 10 10.56 -0.18 56.54
C CYS A 10 9.18 0.33 56.07
N CYS A 11 8.79 -0.25 54.92
CA CYS A 11 7.58 -1.07 54.76
C CYS A 11 6.20 -0.41 54.57
N THR A 12 5.74 -0.55 53.32
CA THR A 12 4.40 -1.04 52.93
C THR A 12 3.15 -0.26 53.36
N LEU A 13 2.66 0.55 52.42
CA LEU A 13 1.33 0.39 51.80
C LEU A 13 0.31 -0.51 52.55
N ARG A 14 -0.75 0.12 53.06
CA ARG A 14 -2.12 -0.40 52.85
C ARG A 14 -3.13 0.74 52.75
N SER A 15 -4.04 0.64 51.79
CA SER A 15 -5.04 1.63 51.45
C SER A 15 -6.24 1.62 52.42
N ARG A 16 -6.65 2.83 52.84
CA ARG A 16 -8.05 3.24 53.08
C ARG A 16 -8.47 4.04 51.84
N SER A 17 -9.72 4.21 51.41
CA SER A 17 -11.09 3.92 51.90
C SER A 17 -11.96 3.72 50.62
N ALA A 18 -13.00 2.89 50.53
CA ALA A 18 -14.19 2.73 51.38
C ALA A 18 -15.21 3.89 51.26
N GLU A 19 -16.08 3.78 50.26
CA GLU A 19 -17.36 4.46 49.98
C GLU A 19 -18.08 3.55 48.93
N PHE A 20 -19.37 3.21 48.94
CA PHE A 20 -20.57 3.67 49.66
C PHE A 20 -21.54 2.49 49.96
N CYS A 21 -22.48 2.67 50.90
CA CYS A 21 -23.57 1.73 51.29
C CYS A 21 -24.72 1.65 50.23
N ALA A 22 -25.71 0.74 50.23
CA ALA A 22 -25.98 -0.58 50.88
C ALA A 22 -27.27 -1.21 50.28
N PHE A 23 -27.51 -2.54 50.43
CA PHE A 23 -28.87 -3.12 50.59
C PHE A 23 -28.84 -4.55 51.19
N ILE A 24 -29.98 -4.99 51.77
CA ILE A 24 -30.17 -6.10 52.74
C ILE A 24 -31.34 -7.00 52.29
N ALA A 25 -31.41 -8.34 52.47
CA ALA A 25 -30.46 -9.41 52.84
C ALA A 25 -31.10 -10.79 52.44
N ARG A 26 -30.54 -11.98 52.72
CA ARG A 26 -30.72 -12.75 53.98
C ARG A 26 -29.79 -13.99 54.02
N SER A 27 -29.41 -14.39 55.24
CA SER A 27 -28.53 -15.50 55.66
C SER A 27 -29.31 -16.85 55.81
N PRO A 28 -28.82 -17.90 56.51
CA PRO A 28 -27.46 -18.47 56.68
C PRO A 28 -27.43 -20.03 56.57
N LEU A 29 -26.24 -20.66 56.62
CA LEU A 29 -25.81 -21.58 57.70
C LEU A 29 -24.37 -22.17 57.47
N PRO A 30 -23.59 -22.47 58.52
CA PRO A 30 -22.16 -22.88 58.43
C PRO A 30 -21.87 -24.29 58.98
N LEU A 31 -20.61 -24.77 58.82
CA LEU A 31 -19.78 -25.50 59.82
C LEU A 31 -18.38 -25.72 59.18
N GLN A 32 -17.19 -25.40 59.75
CA GLN A 32 -16.53 -25.84 61.01
C GLN A 32 -16.29 -27.37 61.06
N ILE A 33 -15.14 -27.97 61.44
CA ILE A 33 -13.88 -27.60 62.15
C ILE A 33 -12.73 -28.55 61.66
N GLY A 34 -11.46 -28.12 61.53
CA GLY A 34 -10.33 -28.45 62.44
C GLY A 34 -9.11 -28.94 61.62
N ILE A 35 -7.83 -28.56 61.80
CA ILE A 35 -6.95 -28.47 63.00
C ILE A 35 -6.69 -29.90 63.55
N THR A 36 -5.46 -30.47 63.63
CA THR A 36 -4.13 -29.93 64.03
C THR A 36 -2.92 -30.77 63.51
N CYS A 37 -1.70 -30.20 63.65
CA CYS A 37 -0.35 -30.75 63.97
C CYS A 37 -0.15 -32.28 64.25
N ALA A 38 1.05 -32.90 64.18
CA ALA A 38 2.47 -32.44 64.04
C ALA A 38 3.43 -33.63 63.66
N LEU A 39 4.72 -33.33 63.39
CA LEU A 39 6.00 -34.01 63.79
C LEU A 39 6.04 -35.57 63.96
N ASP A 40 7.11 -36.34 63.66
CA ASP A 40 8.46 -36.04 63.18
C ASP A 40 9.19 -37.36 62.73
N VAL A 41 10.18 -37.22 61.82
CA VAL A 41 11.51 -37.87 61.83
C VAL A 41 11.75 -39.42 61.63
N HIS A 42 12.67 -39.67 60.68
CA HIS A 42 13.64 -40.77 60.45
C HIS A 42 13.33 -42.11 59.73
N GLU A 43 14.25 -42.39 58.78
CA GLU A 43 14.76 -43.67 58.26
C GLU A 43 13.82 -44.64 57.52
N ALA A 44 14.25 -45.42 56.53
CA ALA A 44 15.31 -45.37 55.52
C ALA A 44 15.13 -46.68 54.72
N PHE A 45 14.76 -46.62 53.44
CA PHE A 45 14.80 -47.79 52.57
C PHE A 45 15.35 -47.43 51.19
N GLN A 46 16.34 -48.19 50.76
CA GLN A 46 17.00 -48.08 49.45
C GLN A 46 16.24 -48.91 48.42
N SER A 47 15.87 -48.34 47.27
CA SER A 47 15.73 -49.05 45.98
C SER A 47 15.49 -48.05 44.82
N PRO A 48 16.01 -48.25 43.58
CA PRO A 48 16.19 -47.15 42.64
C PRO A 48 15.23 -47.19 41.43
N GLN A 49 14.29 -46.23 41.31
CA GLN A 49 13.47 -46.06 40.10
C GLN A 49 13.19 -44.61 39.63
N VAL A 50 13.87 -43.58 40.18
CA VAL A 50 13.65 -42.17 39.73
C VAL A 50 14.95 -41.50 39.27
N MET A 51 15.60 -42.09 38.26
CA MET A 51 16.66 -41.45 37.48
C MET A 51 16.25 -41.37 36.00
N LEU A 52 15.22 -40.57 35.69
CA LEU A 52 14.84 -40.23 34.30
C LEU A 52 13.85 -39.05 34.25
N LEU A 53 14.21 -37.89 34.81
CA LEU A 53 13.46 -36.63 34.62
C LEU A 53 14.29 -35.36 34.99
N ARG A 54 15.52 -35.27 34.47
CA ARG A 54 16.26 -34.00 34.37
C ARG A 54 16.77 -33.84 32.94
N LEU A 55 16.33 -32.75 32.29
CA LEU A 55 16.50 -32.42 30.85
C LEU A 55 15.70 -33.38 29.93
N PRO A 56 14.69 -32.87 29.20
CA PRO A 56 15.02 -32.07 28.01
C PRO A 56 14.10 -30.86 27.75
N TRP A 57 13.97 -29.92 28.70
CA TRP A 57 13.31 -28.63 28.43
C TRP A 57 14.10 -27.68 27.51
N LEU A 58 15.33 -28.06 27.12
CA LEU A 58 16.17 -27.32 26.17
C LEU A 58 16.06 -27.81 24.71
N MET A 59 15.47 -28.99 24.46
CA MET A 59 15.29 -29.51 23.08
C MET A 59 14.01 -29.02 22.40
N LEU A 60 13.03 -28.48 23.14
CA LEU A 60 11.79 -27.92 22.58
C LEU A 60 11.89 -26.44 22.15
N LEU A 61 13.07 -25.81 22.33
CA LEU A 61 13.36 -24.45 21.82
C LEU A 61 14.25 -24.45 20.55
N PHE A 62 14.64 -25.64 20.08
CA PHE A 62 15.38 -25.87 18.83
C PHE A 62 14.63 -26.92 17.99
N PRO A 63 13.45 -26.57 17.43
CA PRO A 63 13.48 -26.08 16.04
C PRO A 63 12.34 -25.09 15.71
N LEU A 64 12.36 -23.88 16.27
CA LEU A 64 11.47 -22.77 15.83
C LEU A 64 12.21 -21.62 15.13
N THR A 65 13.52 -21.77 14.90
CA THR A 65 14.41 -20.73 14.37
C THR A 65 15.00 -21.03 12.98
N ILE A 66 14.80 -22.24 12.43
CA ILE A 66 15.33 -22.64 11.11
C ILE A 66 14.19 -22.93 10.11
N SER A 67 13.30 -21.96 9.93
CA SER A 67 12.50 -21.77 8.71
C SER A 67 11.98 -20.34 8.53
N ARG A 68 12.74 -19.34 9.04
CA ARG A 68 12.91 -18.14 8.22
C ARG A 68 13.81 -18.53 7.06
N ALA A 69 13.21 -19.05 6.00
CA ALA A 69 13.81 -18.94 4.68
C ALA A 69 14.27 -17.49 4.55
N PHE A 70 15.54 -17.26 4.21
CA PHE A 70 16.05 -15.93 3.92
C PHE A 70 15.36 -15.46 2.64
N LYS A 71 14.13 -14.97 2.77
CA LYS A 71 13.38 -14.34 1.70
C LYS A 71 14.20 -13.12 1.31
N GLU A 72 14.88 -13.24 0.18
CA GLU A 72 15.78 -12.19 -0.29
C GLU A 72 14.94 -10.93 -0.49
N ASP A 73 15.14 -9.96 0.40
CA ASP A 73 14.23 -8.83 0.55
C ASP A 73 14.49 -7.83 -0.58
N THR A 74 13.81 -8.12 -1.70
CA THR A 74 13.98 -7.41 -2.96
C THR A 74 13.54 -5.95 -2.82
N ARG A 75 14.42 -5.05 -3.23
CA ARG A 75 14.27 -3.60 -3.04
C ARG A 75 13.30 -2.97 -4.02
N PHE A 76 13.15 -3.61 -5.17
CA PHE A 76 12.23 -3.28 -6.24
C PHE A 76 11.52 -4.56 -6.72
N SER A 77 10.21 -4.52 -6.91
CA SER A 77 9.39 -5.65 -7.39
C SER A 77 8.55 -5.25 -8.58
N ILE A 78 8.56 -6.02 -9.66
CA ILE A 78 7.60 -5.85 -10.75
C ILE A 78 6.42 -6.78 -10.51
N TYR A 79 5.20 -6.24 -10.65
CA TYR A 79 3.95 -6.98 -10.53
C TYR A 79 3.19 -6.92 -11.86
N TRP A 80 2.76 -8.08 -12.36
CA TRP A 80 1.96 -8.18 -13.57
C TRP A 80 0.48 -8.09 -13.25
N ASN A 81 -0.17 -7.04 -13.78
CA ASN A 81 -1.60 -6.79 -13.65
C ASN A 81 -2.22 -6.48 -15.03
N ALA A 82 -1.69 -7.12 -16.09
CA ALA A 82 -2.32 -7.18 -17.40
C ALA A 82 -3.25 -8.42 -17.50
N PRO A 83 -4.35 -8.37 -18.26
CA PRO A 83 -5.37 -9.43 -18.32
C PRO A 83 -4.98 -10.59 -19.26
N THR A 84 -3.78 -11.15 -19.08
CA THR A 84 -3.20 -12.21 -19.92
C THR A 84 -3.74 -13.63 -19.64
N TYR A 85 -4.76 -13.78 -18.78
CA TYR A 85 -5.51 -15.02 -18.59
C TYR A 85 -5.99 -15.64 -19.92
N ASN A 86 -6.42 -14.80 -20.88
CA ASN A 86 -6.84 -15.28 -22.20
C ASN A 86 -5.66 -15.85 -23.01
N CYS A 87 -4.47 -15.25 -22.91
CA CYS A 87 -3.26 -15.78 -23.54
C CYS A 87 -2.91 -17.16 -22.99
N HIS A 88 -2.94 -17.31 -21.66
CA HIS A 88 -2.72 -18.59 -20.99
C HIS A 88 -3.73 -19.66 -21.43
N ARG A 89 -5.02 -19.30 -21.54
CA ARG A 89 -6.06 -20.19 -22.10
C ARG A 89 -5.88 -20.58 -23.57
N MET A 90 -5.13 -19.79 -24.35
CA MET A 90 -4.76 -20.10 -25.74
C MET A 90 -3.43 -20.88 -25.84
N ASN A 91 -2.91 -21.38 -24.71
CA ASN A 91 -1.60 -22.04 -24.57
C ASN A 91 -0.41 -21.16 -24.97
N ILE A 92 -0.55 -19.83 -24.88
CA ILE A 92 0.51 -18.85 -25.14
C ILE A 92 1.18 -18.54 -23.80
N THR A 93 2.45 -18.92 -23.65
CA THR A 93 3.17 -18.85 -22.38
C THR A 93 4.05 -17.61 -22.33
N ILE A 94 3.61 -16.58 -21.60
CA ILE A 94 4.40 -15.37 -21.38
C ILE A 94 5.32 -15.63 -20.16
N PRO A 95 6.66 -15.70 -20.31
CA PRO A 95 7.55 -16.22 -19.28
C PRO A 95 7.93 -15.15 -18.23
N LEU A 96 6.93 -14.66 -17.48
CA LEU A 96 7.09 -13.60 -16.49
C LEU A 96 7.98 -14.03 -15.31
N GLU A 97 7.72 -15.21 -14.74
CA GLU A 97 8.43 -15.72 -13.55
C GLU A 97 9.92 -15.96 -13.81
N LYS A 98 10.30 -16.31 -15.06
CA LYS A 98 11.69 -16.43 -15.53
C LYS A 98 12.51 -15.17 -15.23
N TYR A 99 11.87 -14.00 -15.26
CA TYR A 99 12.48 -12.69 -15.04
C TYR A 99 12.17 -12.10 -13.65
N GLY A 100 11.65 -12.92 -12.73
CA GLY A 100 11.30 -12.50 -11.37
C GLY A 100 10.09 -11.54 -11.30
N ILE A 101 9.32 -11.43 -12.38
CA ILE A 101 8.06 -10.67 -12.40
C ILE A 101 7.02 -11.46 -11.61
N LYS A 102 6.44 -10.82 -10.61
CA LYS A 102 5.39 -11.41 -9.78
C LYS A 102 4.07 -11.39 -10.52
N VAL A 103 3.42 -12.53 -10.64
CA VAL A 103 2.13 -12.67 -11.31
C VAL A 103 1.21 -13.55 -10.47
N ASN A 104 -0.09 -13.26 -10.51
CA ASN A 104 -1.08 -14.14 -9.88
C ASN A 104 -1.13 -15.49 -10.60
N ARG A 105 -1.46 -16.56 -9.86
CA ARG A 105 -1.59 -17.92 -10.40
C ARG A 105 -2.50 -17.98 -11.63
N ASP A 106 -2.13 -18.83 -12.58
CA ASP A 106 -2.87 -19.05 -13.84
C ASP A 106 -3.07 -17.77 -14.66
N MET A 107 -2.21 -16.75 -14.50
CA MET A 107 -2.34 -15.41 -15.13
C MET A 107 -3.65 -14.68 -14.76
N LYS A 108 -4.25 -14.98 -13.59
CA LYS A 108 -5.52 -14.37 -13.15
C LYS A 108 -5.37 -12.86 -12.91
N PHE A 109 -6.37 -12.09 -13.31
CA PHE A 109 -6.35 -10.62 -13.14
C PHE A 109 -6.40 -10.17 -11.66
N GLN A 110 -6.99 -10.99 -10.78
CA GLN A 110 -7.00 -10.81 -9.33
C GLN A 110 -6.51 -12.10 -8.67
N GLY A 111 -5.58 -11.99 -7.72
CA GLY A 111 -4.99 -13.14 -7.04
C GLY A 111 -4.04 -12.75 -5.90
N GLU A 112 -3.08 -13.62 -5.62
CA GLU A 112 -2.20 -13.55 -4.44
C GLU A 112 -1.17 -12.39 -4.44
N GLU A 113 -0.82 -11.85 -5.61
CA GLU A 113 0.15 -10.76 -5.75
C GLU A 113 -0.54 -9.40 -5.91
N VAL A 114 -1.57 -9.31 -6.77
CA VAL A 114 -2.33 -8.08 -7.04
C VAL A 114 -3.83 -8.34 -7.19
N VAL A 115 -4.64 -7.48 -6.56
CA VAL A 115 -6.07 -7.34 -6.77
C VAL A 115 -6.39 -5.87 -7.07
N LEU A 116 -6.79 -5.58 -8.31
CA LEU A 116 -7.31 -4.29 -8.75
C LEU A 116 -8.83 -4.28 -8.73
N PHE A 117 -9.43 -3.35 -7.99
CA PHE A 117 -10.87 -3.19 -7.81
C PHE A 117 -11.41 -2.03 -8.66
N TYR A 118 -11.90 -2.35 -9.87
CA TYR A 118 -12.58 -1.38 -10.72
C TYR A 118 -13.94 -0.96 -10.13
N GLU A 119 -14.22 0.34 -10.18
CA GLU A 119 -15.43 0.99 -9.65
C GLU A 119 -16.78 0.37 -10.07
N GLN A 120 -16.90 -0.18 -11.29
CA GLN A 120 -18.15 -0.79 -11.76
C GLN A 120 -18.42 -2.17 -11.14
N LYS A 121 -17.44 -2.75 -10.42
CA LYS A 121 -17.52 -4.09 -9.82
C LYS A 121 -17.21 -4.11 -8.31
N PHE A 122 -16.94 -2.96 -7.69
CA PHE A 122 -16.51 -2.86 -6.30
C PHE A 122 -17.39 -1.93 -5.47
N GLY A 123 -18.14 -2.51 -4.54
CA GLY A 123 -19.13 -1.75 -3.76
C GLY A 123 -20.32 -1.31 -4.61
N LEU A 124 -21.00 -0.27 -4.14
CA LEU A 124 -22.03 0.46 -4.89
C LEU A 124 -21.54 1.87 -5.19
N TYR A 125 -20.54 2.00 -6.05
CA TYR A 125 -19.97 3.31 -6.39
C TYR A 125 -20.96 4.12 -7.26
N PRO A 126 -21.24 5.39 -6.95
CA PRO A 126 -22.23 6.18 -7.68
C PRO A 126 -21.61 6.92 -8.87
N TYR A 127 -22.18 6.76 -10.06
CA TYR A 127 -21.69 7.41 -11.27
C TYR A 127 -22.78 7.64 -12.33
N TYR A 128 -22.46 8.45 -13.34
CA TYR A 128 -23.34 8.75 -14.47
C TYR A 128 -22.88 8.01 -15.73
N LYS A 129 -23.63 6.98 -16.13
CA LYS A 129 -23.39 6.29 -17.40
C LYS A 129 -23.92 7.15 -18.55
N ARG A 130 -23.03 7.63 -19.42
CA ARG A 130 -23.42 8.41 -20.61
C ARG A 130 -24.23 7.53 -21.58
N VAL A 131 -25.41 7.99 -21.98
CA VAL A 131 -26.28 7.30 -22.96
C VAL A 131 -26.08 7.90 -24.35
N ASN A 132 -26.04 9.23 -24.45
CA ASN A 132 -25.74 9.95 -25.70
C ASN A 132 -25.00 11.27 -25.43
N SER A 133 -25.01 12.21 -26.38
CA SER A 133 -24.34 13.51 -26.23
C SER A 133 -24.79 14.29 -24.99
N SER A 134 -26.08 14.18 -24.62
CA SER A 134 -26.75 15.05 -23.65
C SER A 134 -27.40 14.33 -22.46
N SER A 135 -27.66 13.02 -22.56
CA SER A 135 -28.35 12.22 -21.52
C SER A 135 -27.43 11.22 -20.82
N TYR A 136 -27.76 10.93 -19.55
CA TYR A 136 -27.00 10.08 -18.64
C TYR A 136 -27.96 9.25 -17.77
N ASP A 137 -27.71 7.95 -17.66
CA ASP A 137 -28.34 7.09 -16.66
C ASP A 137 -27.60 7.24 -15.32
N THR A 138 -28.33 7.09 -14.22
CA THR A 138 -27.74 7.14 -12.86
C THR A 138 -27.49 5.74 -12.33
N VAL A 139 -26.23 5.40 -12.05
CA VAL A 139 -25.87 4.17 -11.32
C VAL A 139 -25.64 4.51 -9.86
N ASN A 140 -26.27 3.74 -8.95
CA ASN A 140 -26.26 3.95 -7.50
C ASN A 140 -26.61 5.40 -7.05
N GLY A 141 -27.47 6.09 -7.83
CA GLY A 141 -27.88 7.48 -7.57
C GLY A 141 -26.96 8.56 -8.15
N GLY A 142 -25.87 8.21 -8.83
CA GLY A 142 -25.01 9.10 -9.63
C GLY A 142 -24.10 10.07 -8.85
N LEU A 143 -24.44 10.41 -7.61
CA LEU A 143 -23.69 11.35 -6.77
C LEU A 143 -23.33 10.74 -5.40
N PRO A 144 -22.11 10.99 -4.87
CA PRO A 144 -21.73 10.48 -3.55
C PRO A 144 -22.64 11.03 -2.44
N GLN A 145 -23.14 12.27 -2.53
CA GLN A 145 -24.06 12.83 -1.53
C GLN A 145 -25.53 12.35 -1.65
N ARG A 146 -25.84 11.50 -2.65
CA ARG A 146 -27.16 10.88 -2.85
C ARG A 146 -27.14 9.36 -2.59
N ALA A 147 -25.97 8.74 -2.68
CA ALA A 147 -25.78 7.31 -2.52
C ALA A 147 -25.72 6.88 -1.04
N SER A 148 -26.24 5.69 -0.73
CA SER A 148 -26.15 5.11 0.62
C SER A 148 -24.75 4.56 0.89
N ILE A 149 -24.05 5.17 1.85
CA ILE A 149 -22.73 4.70 2.28
C ILE A 149 -22.80 3.35 3.01
N SER A 150 -23.87 3.04 3.74
CA SER A 150 -24.01 1.75 4.44
C SER A 150 -24.13 0.59 3.46
N GLU A 151 -24.95 0.74 2.41
CA GLU A 151 -25.11 -0.27 1.37
C GLU A 151 -23.85 -0.40 0.51
N HIS A 152 -23.18 0.71 0.22
CA HIS A 152 -21.85 0.68 -0.43
C HIS A 152 -20.87 -0.17 0.38
N LEU A 153 -20.71 0.11 1.68
CA LEU A 153 -19.78 -0.62 2.55
C LEU A 153 -20.17 -2.09 2.75
N ARG A 154 -21.47 -2.40 2.85
CA ARG A 154 -21.97 -3.78 2.89
C ARG A 154 -21.57 -4.55 1.63
N LYS A 155 -21.70 -3.94 0.45
CA LYS A 155 -21.27 -4.52 -0.83
C LYS A 155 -19.74 -4.64 -0.94
N VAL A 156 -18.99 -3.60 -0.53
CA VAL A 156 -17.51 -3.62 -0.46
C VAL A 156 -17.02 -4.80 0.38
N LYS A 157 -17.59 -5.03 1.58
CA LYS A 157 -17.21 -6.17 2.43
C LYS A 157 -17.29 -7.49 1.66
N LEU A 158 -18.43 -7.75 1.01
CA LEU A 158 -18.67 -8.98 0.23
C LEU A 158 -17.70 -9.11 -0.96
N ASP A 159 -17.38 -7.99 -1.63
CA ASP A 159 -16.45 -7.99 -2.76
C ASP A 159 -15.00 -8.26 -2.32
N ILE A 160 -14.58 -7.74 -1.16
CA ILE A 160 -13.26 -8.04 -0.57
C ILE A 160 -13.20 -9.50 -0.11
N GLU A 161 -14.26 -10.00 0.52
CA GLU A 161 -14.34 -11.41 0.95
C GLU A 161 -14.30 -12.37 -0.25
N LYS A 162 -14.87 -11.97 -1.39
CA LYS A 162 -14.84 -12.74 -2.64
C LYS A 162 -13.48 -12.67 -3.36
N SER A 163 -12.94 -11.48 -3.60
CA SER A 163 -11.69 -11.31 -4.38
C SER A 163 -10.42 -11.58 -3.59
N ILE A 164 -10.46 -11.43 -2.25
CA ILE A 164 -9.34 -11.70 -1.35
C ILE A 164 -9.85 -12.63 -0.23
N PRO A 165 -10.08 -13.93 -0.48
CA PRO A 165 -10.65 -14.82 0.53
C PRO A 165 -9.71 -15.04 1.73
N TYR A 166 -8.40 -15.04 1.51
CA TYR A 166 -7.42 -15.20 2.58
C TYR A 166 -7.25 -13.92 3.43
N SER A 167 -7.59 -14.01 4.71
CA SER A 167 -7.50 -12.87 5.66
C SER A 167 -6.07 -12.35 5.84
N GLY A 168 -5.07 -13.24 5.77
CA GLY A 168 -3.64 -12.91 5.88
C GLY A 168 -3.00 -12.30 4.63
N TYR A 169 -3.77 -12.03 3.58
CA TYR A 169 -3.30 -11.49 2.30
C TYR A 169 -2.40 -10.25 2.47
N SER A 170 -1.22 -10.29 1.85
CA SER A 170 -0.18 -9.26 1.93
C SER A 170 0.22 -8.67 0.57
N GLY A 171 -0.52 -8.98 -0.49
CA GLY A 171 -0.31 -8.44 -1.83
C GLY A 171 -0.85 -7.01 -1.97
N LEU A 172 -0.94 -6.54 -3.22
CA LEU A 172 -1.41 -5.20 -3.55
C LEU A 172 -2.93 -5.19 -3.73
N ALA A 173 -3.62 -4.32 -3.02
CA ALA A 173 -5.07 -4.15 -3.04
C ALA A 173 -5.41 -2.72 -3.48
N VAL A 174 -5.57 -2.54 -4.78
CA VAL A 174 -5.68 -1.22 -5.42
C VAL A 174 -7.14 -0.93 -5.76
N ILE A 175 -7.63 0.24 -5.39
CA ILE A 175 -9.00 0.69 -5.71
C ILE A 175 -8.94 1.70 -6.86
N ASP A 176 -9.68 1.42 -7.93
CA ASP A 176 -9.68 2.22 -9.16
C ASP A 176 -11.04 2.90 -9.36
N PHE A 177 -11.12 4.12 -8.81
CA PHE A 177 -12.30 4.98 -8.75
C PHE A 177 -12.01 6.26 -9.55
N GLU A 178 -12.48 6.30 -10.80
CA GLU A 178 -12.13 7.33 -11.78
C GLU A 178 -13.34 8.19 -12.19
N GLU A 179 -14.57 7.69 -12.13
CA GLU A 179 -15.79 8.35 -12.65
C GLU A 179 -15.94 9.80 -12.17
N TRP A 180 -15.75 10.05 -10.87
CA TRP A 180 -15.58 11.38 -10.30
C TRP A 180 -14.31 11.47 -9.46
N ARG A 181 -13.74 12.68 -9.40
CA ARG A 181 -12.56 12.98 -8.58
C ARG A 181 -13.00 13.54 -7.21
N PRO A 182 -12.36 13.18 -6.08
CA PRO A 182 -12.82 13.52 -4.73
C PRO A 182 -12.81 15.00 -4.32
N LEU A 183 -12.35 15.90 -5.20
CA LEU A 183 -12.46 17.35 -5.01
C LEU A 183 -13.33 17.94 -6.12
N TRP A 184 -14.35 18.69 -5.75
CA TRP A 184 -15.21 19.44 -6.66
C TRP A 184 -14.43 20.14 -7.78
N SER A 185 -13.33 20.83 -7.43
CA SER A 185 -12.51 21.57 -8.40
C SER A 185 -11.98 20.71 -9.55
N LEU A 186 -11.68 19.43 -9.27
CA LEU A 186 -11.08 18.48 -10.23
C LEU A 186 -12.10 17.83 -11.19
N ASN A 187 -13.40 18.00 -10.97
CA ASN A 187 -14.46 17.46 -11.83
C ASN A 187 -14.73 18.38 -13.03
N TRP A 188 -13.75 18.49 -13.93
CA TRP A 188 -13.79 19.26 -15.18
C TRP A 188 -13.89 18.33 -16.40
N GLY A 189 -14.05 18.89 -17.61
CA GLY A 189 -14.25 18.11 -18.83
C GLY A 189 -15.56 17.32 -18.78
N THR A 190 -15.52 16.05 -19.20
CA THR A 190 -16.67 15.11 -19.12
C THR A 190 -17.24 15.00 -17.69
N LYS A 191 -16.41 15.14 -16.66
CA LYS A 191 -16.81 15.07 -15.25
C LYS A 191 -17.56 16.31 -14.76
N THR A 192 -17.83 17.29 -15.62
CA THR A 192 -18.66 18.47 -15.29
C THR A 192 -20.11 18.08 -14.96
N VAL A 193 -20.60 16.91 -15.41
CA VAL A 193 -21.90 16.35 -15.02
C VAL A 193 -22.07 16.33 -13.49
N TYR A 194 -21.10 15.78 -12.75
CA TYR A 194 -21.13 15.72 -11.29
C TYR A 194 -21.33 17.09 -10.62
N LYS A 195 -20.79 18.17 -11.22
CA LYS A 195 -21.02 19.55 -10.74
C LYS A 195 -22.45 20.01 -11.02
N ARG A 196 -22.94 19.85 -12.25
CA ARG A 196 -24.27 20.29 -12.67
C ARG A 196 -25.36 19.57 -11.87
N GLU A 197 -25.26 18.25 -11.78
CA GLU A 197 -26.25 17.43 -11.09
C GLU A 197 -26.23 17.64 -9.57
N SER A 198 -25.06 17.91 -8.97
CA SER A 198 -25.01 18.30 -7.55
C SER A 198 -25.75 19.61 -7.26
N VAL A 199 -25.68 20.61 -8.17
CA VAL A 199 -26.45 21.86 -8.01
C VAL A 199 -27.94 21.60 -8.21
N ARG A 200 -28.31 20.78 -9.21
CA ARG A 200 -29.71 20.38 -9.45
C ARG A 200 -30.30 19.68 -8.23
N TYR A 201 -29.59 18.72 -7.64
CA TYR A 201 -30.02 18.00 -6.43
C TYR A 201 -30.17 18.87 -5.17
N VAL A 202 -29.50 20.03 -5.10
CA VAL A 202 -29.76 21.03 -4.06
C VAL A 202 -31.03 21.83 -4.37
N LEU A 203 -31.23 22.25 -5.62
CA LEU A 203 -32.43 23.00 -6.04
C LEU A 203 -33.72 22.14 -5.95
N GLU A 204 -33.63 20.83 -6.22
CA GLU A 204 -34.73 19.87 -6.04
C GLU A 204 -35.20 19.80 -4.58
N ARG A 205 -34.28 19.92 -3.61
CA ARG A 205 -34.60 19.94 -2.16
C ARG A 205 -34.95 21.33 -1.63
N TYR A 206 -34.45 22.39 -2.27
CA TYR A 206 -34.63 23.78 -1.82
C TYR A 206 -34.95 24.71 -3.01
N PRO A 207 -36.16 24.65 -3.58
CA PRO A 207 -36.50 25.32 -4.85
C PRO A 207 -36.38 26.85 -4.82
N THR A 208 -36.49 27.46 -3.64
CA THR A 208 -36.40 28.92 -3.44
C THR A 208 -34.96 29.45 -3.42
N LEU A 209 -33.94 28.59 -3.41
CA LEU A 209 -32.55 29.05 -3.40
C LEU A 209 -32.10 29.59 -4.76
N SER A 210 -31.40 30.73 -4.74
CA SER A 210 -30.65 31.19 -5.91
C SER A 210 -29.59 30.16 -6.32
N ARG A 211 -29.33 30.04 -7.63
CA ARG A 211 -28.28 29.15 -8.17
C ARG A 211 -26.91 29.37 -7.51
N LYS A 212 -26.58 30.61 -7.10
CA LYS A 212 -25.34 30.94 -6.37
C LYS A 212 -25.31 30.33 -4.96
N SER A 213 -26.42 30.38 -4.22
CA SER A 213 -26.55 29.71 -2.92
C SER A 213 -26.53 28.20 -3.06
N ALA A 214 -27.33 27.64 -3.97
CA ALA A 214 -27.37 26.19 -4.21
C ALA A 214 -25.99 25.61 -4.59
N ARG A 215 -25.22 26.34 -5.41
CA ARG A 215 -23.84 25.95 -5.76
C ARG A 215 -22.90 25.88 -4.55
N ARG A 216 -23.02 26.78 -3.57
CA ARG A 216 -22.17 26.71 -2.36
C ARG A 216 -22.47 25.46 -1.52
N ILE A 217 -23.75 25.13 -1.35
CA ILE A 217 -24.20 23.92 -0.65
C ILE A 217 -23.71 22.67 -1.41
N ALA A 218 -23.93 22.61 -2.73
CA ALA A 218 -23.50 21.50 -3.58
C ALA A 218 -21.99 21.21 -3.50
N ILE A 219 -21.14 22.26 -3.45
CA ILE A 219 -19.70 22.12 -3.26
C ILE A 219 -19.37 21.47 -1.91
N ALA A 220 -20.04 21.89 -0.83
CA ALA A 220 -19.80 21.37 0.51
C ALA A 220 -20.28 19.91 0.65
N GLU A 221 -21.51 19.61 0.20
CA GLU A 221 -22.08 18.27 0.23
C GLU A 221 -21.28 17.28 -0.60
N PHE A 222 -20.95 17.61 -1.86
CA PHE A 222 -20.16 16.75 -2.74
C PHE A 222 -18.79 16.42 -2.12
N ASN A 223 -18.04 17.44 -1.67
CA ASN A 223 -16.71 17.22 -1.07
C ASN A 223 -16.79 16.40 0.23
N LYS A 224 -17.83 16.61 1.06
CA LYS A 224 -18.04 15.85 2.30
C LYS A 224 -18.35 14.38 1.99
N ALA A 225 -19.25 14.13 1.05
CA ALA A 225 -19.68 12.78 0.71
C ALA A 225 -18.60 12.01 -0.07
N ALA A 226 -17.97 12.61 -1.07
CA ALA A 226 -16.86 12.02 -1.81
C ALA A 226 -15.71 11.61 -0.89
N ARG A 227 -15.37 12.47 0.08
CA ARG A 227 -14.43 12.14 1.17
C ARG A 227 -14.88 10.93 1.97
N ASN A 228 -16.14 10.92 2.44
CA ASN A 228 -16.64 9.84 3.27
C ASN A 228 -16.64 8.50 2.53
N PHE A 229 -17.08 8.48 1.26
CA PHE A 229 -17.01 7.28 0.40
C PHE A 229 -15.59 6.73 0.34
N MET A 230 -14.62 7.50 -0.16
CA MET A 230 -13.27 6.97 -0.37
C MET A 230 -12.56 6.58 0.93
N VAL A 231 -12.74 7.34 2.01
CA VAL A 231 -12.09 7.05 3.31
C VAL A 231 -12.68 5.82 3.97
N GLN A 232 -14.01 5.67 4.02
CA GLN A 232 -14.63 4.53 4.71
C GLN A 232 -14.38 3.22 3.95
N THR A 233 -14.42 3.25 2.60
CA THR A 233 -14.11 2.08 1.76
C THR A 233 -12.67 1.60 1.98
N LEU A 234 -11.70 2.53 2.04
CA LEU A 234 -10.30 2.20 2.27
C LEU A 234 -10.05 1.66 3.70
N ARG A 235 -10.67 2.28 4.70
CA ARG A 235 -10.63 1.80 6.11
C ARG A 235 -11.21 0.40 6.26
N LEU A 236 -12.36 0.13 5.62
CA LEU A 236 -12.97 -1.20 5.65
C LEU A 236 -12.05 -2.25 5.00
N GLY A 237 -11.41 -1.91 3.88
CA GLY A 237 -10.43 -2.81 3.25
C GLY A 237 -9.24 -3.12 4.16
N MET A 238 -8.66 -2.09 4.79
CA MET A 238 -7.56 -2.27 5.75
C MET A 238 -7.98 -3.01 7.03
N GLN A 239 -9.23 -2.84 7.49
CA GLN A 239 -9.76 -3.61 8.62
C GLN A 239 -9.92 -5.09 8.27
N LEU A 240 -10.42 -5.41 7.06
CA LEU A 240 -10.64 -6.78 6.62
C LEU A 240 -9.35 -7.49 6.22
N ARG A 241 -8.38 -6.78 5.61
CA ARG A 241 -7.11 -7.32 5.11
C ARG A 241 -5.95 -6.41 5.57
N PRO A 242 -5.53 -6.47 6.85
CA PRO A 242 -4.59 -5.52 7.44
C PRO A 242 -3.14 -5.65 6.94
N ASN A 243 -2.76 -6.82 6.43
CA ASN A 243 -1.42 -7.07 5.89
C ASN A 243 -1.25 -6.54 4.46
N ALA A 244 -2.36 -6.30 3.75
CA ALA A 244 -2.37 -5.90 2.35
C ALA A 244 -1.89 -4.46 2.15
N ARG A 245 -1.47 -4.14 0.93
CA ARG A 245 -1.12 -2.78 0.52
C ARG A 245 -2.34 -2.12 -0.11
N TRP A 246 -3.01 -1.25 0.65
CA TRP A 246 -4.24 -0.57 0.28
C TRP A 246 -3.99 0.88 -0.13
N GLY A 247 -4.57 1.27 -1.26
CA GLY A 247 -4.54 2.64 -1.77
C GLY A 247 -5.42 2.79 -3.01
N PHE A 248 -5.58 4.03 -3.48
CA PHE A 248 -6.27 4.33 -4.72
C PHE A 248 -5.27 4.52 -5.86
N TYR A 249 -5.62 4.01 -7.04
CA TYR A 249 -4.90 4.27 -8.29
C TYR A 249 -4.85 5.78 -8.61
N GLY A 250 -3.78 6.20 -9.28
CA GLY A 250 -3.57 7.55 -9.79
C GLY A 250 -3.13 8.58 -8.75
N PHE A 251 -2.99 8.25 -7.46
CA PHE A 251 -2.57 9.22 -6.43
C PHE A 251 -1.08 9.13 -6.07
N PRO A 252 -0.38 10.29 -5.93
CA PRO A 252 -0.86 11.65 -6.21
C PRO A 252 -0.96 11.98 -7.70
N TYR A 253 -1.78 12.98 -8.06
CA TYR A 253 -1.93 13.43 -9.45
C TYR A 253 -0.80 14.39 -9.86
N CYS A 254 -0.40 14.32 -11.12
CA CYS A 254 0.41 15.36 -11.78
C CYS A 254 -0.41 16.02 -12.91
N ASN A 255 0.12 17.07 -13.54
CA ASN A 255 -0.43 17.59 -14.78
C ASN A 255 -0.05 16.67 -15.95
N TYR A 256 -1.02 16.41 -16.84
CA TYR A 256 -0.87 15.46 -17.95
C TYR A 256 0.09 15.94 -19.06
N ASP A 257 0.49 17.20 -19.00
CA ASP A 257 1.40 17.92 -19.90
C ASP A 257 2.78 18.18 -19.25
N ALA A 258 3.09 17.57 -18.09
CA ALA A 258 4.40 17.73 -17.46
C ALA A 258 5.52 17.17 -18.35
N GLY A 259 6.64 17.87 -18.44
CA GLY A 259 7.77 17.55 -19.32
C GLY A 259 7.73 18.25 -20.68
N GLN A 260 6.53 18.56 -21.20
CA GLN A 260 6.32 19.11 -22.55
C GLN A 260 6.92 20.51 -22.74
N VAL A 261 7.18 21.26 -21.66
CA VAL A 261 7.86 22.57 -21.69
C VAL A 261 9.22 22.54 -20.98
N GLY A 262 9.84 21.36 -20.87
CA GLY A 262 11.10 21.15 -20.17
C GLY A 262 10.98 21.13 -18.64
N ASP A 263 9.77 21.19 -18.10
CA ASP A 263 9.51 21.13 -16.66
C ASP A 263 9.68 19.70 -16.11
N ALA A 264 10.39 19.56 -15.00
CA ALA A 264 10.62 18.28 -14.34
C ALA A 264 9.86 18.14 -13.01
N GLU A 265 8.77 18.91 -12.83
CA GLU A 265 7.99 19.01 -11.58
C GLU A 265 6.52 19.31 -11.85
N CYS A 266 5.61 18.66 -11.12
CA CYS A 266 4.18 18.92 -11.27
C CYS A 266 3.84 20.38 -10.93
N ASN A 267 3.03 21.02 -11.76
CA ASN A 267 2.75 22.44 -11.61
C ASN A 267 2.03 22.78 -10.29
N ALA A 268 2.18 24.04 -9.85
CA ALA A 268 1.73 24.51 -8.54
C ALA A 268 0.21 24.32 -8.26
N LYS A 269 -0.61 24.16 -9.30
CA LYS A 269 -2.04 23.84 -9.15
C LYS A 269 -2.24 22.38 -8.72
N PHE A 270 -1.53 21.44 -9.31
CA PHE A 270 -1.56 20.03 -8.90
C PHE A 270 -0.95 19.82 -7.50
N LEU A 271 0.16 20.48 -7.18
CA LEU A 271 0.73 20.46 -5.82
C LEU A 271 -0.31 20.87 -4.75
N LYS A 272 -1.06 21.95 -5.00
CA LYS A 272 -2.15 22.44 -4.12
C LYS A 272 -3.38 21.51 -4.11
N HIS A 273 -3.63 20.75 -5.18
CA HIS A 273 -4.68 19.74 -5.20
C HIS A 273 -4.30 18.53 -4.35
N ASN A 274 -3.07 18.01 -4.47
CA ASN A 274 -2.59 16.86 -3.69
C ASN A 274 -2.54 17.15 -2.18
N GLU A 275 -2.23 18.39 -1.78
CA GLU A 275 -2.34 18.83 -0.39
C GLU A 275 -3.77 18.69 0.16
N LYS A 276 -4.78 19.02 -0.67
CA LYS A 276 -6.20 18.86 -0.33
C LYS A 276 -6.64 17.40 -0.40
N LEU A 277 -6.04 16.58 -1.28
CA LEU A 277 -6.27 15.12 -1.37
C LEU A 277 -5.56 14.32 -0.27
N GLY A 278 -4.68 14.94 0.53
CA GLY A 278 -3.98 14.27 1.61
C GLY A 278 -4.88 13.59 2.66
N PHE A 279 -6.19 13.86 2.67
CA PHE A 279 -7.13 13.14 3.52
C PHE A 279 -7.34 11.67 3.13
N VAL A 280 -7.21 11.30 1.85
CA VAL A 280 -7.39 9.90 1.41
C VAL A 280 -6.04 9.19 1.33
N MET A 281 -4.99 9.89 0.87
CA MET A 281 -3.63 9.37 0.82
C MET A 281 -2.98 9.10 2.19
N ARG A 282 -3.51 9.68 3.29
CA ARG A 282 -3.08 9.34 4.66
C ARG A 282 -3.76 8.09 5.23
N GLU A 283 -4.92 7.74 4.72
CA GLU A 283 -5.70 6.62 5.23
C GLU A 283 -5.17 5.31 4.63
N GLY A 284 -4.71 5.34 3.37
CA GLY A 284 -4.04 4.22 2.73
C GLY A 284 -2.63 3.96 3.27
N ASN A 285 -2.19 2.70 3.17
CA ASN A 285 -0.84 2.28 3.58
C ASN A 285 0.12 2.09 2.38
N ALA A 286 -0.31 2.40 1.15
CA ALA A 286 0.51 2.45 -0.07
C ALA A 286 0.05 3.57 -1.02
N LEU A 287 0.95 4.02 -1.90
CA LEU A 287 0.66 5.00 -2.96
C LEU A 287 0.81 4.37 -4.34
N TYR A 288 -0.09 4.72 -5.26
CA TYR A 288 -0.21 4.13 -6.61
C TYR A 288 -0.28 5.20 -7.70
N PRO A 289 0.75 6.06 -7.86
CA PRO A 289 0.79 7.04 -8.94
C PRO A 289 0.80 6.33 -10.31
N SER A 290 0.06 6.88 -11.27
CA SER A 290 0.13 6.44 -12.66
C SER A 290 1.21 7.22 -13.38
N ILE A 291 2.10 6.51 -14.10
CA ILE A 291 3.20 7.06 -14.91
C ILE A 291 3.05 6.66 -16.39
N TYR A 292 1.82 6.42 -16.84
CA TYR A 292 1.52 5.97 -18.19
C TYR A 292 2.03 6.95 -19.25
N LEU A 293 2.91 6.48 -20.12
CA LEU A 293 3.28 7.13 -21.38
C LEU A 293 2.26 6.73 -22.45
N HIS A 294 1.72 7.71 -23.16
CA HIS A 294 0.64 7.51 -24.16
C HIS A 294 1.13 7.56 -25.60
N ASN A 295 2.24 8.23 -25.86
CA ASN A 295 2.93 8.30 -27.14
C ASN A 295 4.42 7.96 -26.92
N ASN A 296 5.11 7.61 -28.00
CA ASN A 296 6.57 7.70 -28.04
C ASN A 296 6.94 9.17 -28.36
N ASP A 297 6.73 10.05 -27.37
CA ASP A 297 7.23 11.43 -27.37
C ASP A 297 8.76 11.40 -27.11
N ASP A 298 9.47 12.52 -27.32
CA ASP A 298 10.93 12.60 -27.13
C ASP A 298 11.39 12.08 -25.75
N GLU A 299 12.52 11.36 -25.70
CA GLU A 299 13.05 10.70 -24.49
C GLU A 299 13.12 11.66 -23.28
N ASP A 300 13.54 12.91 -23.49
CA ASP A 300 13.62 13.94 -22.44
C ASP A 300 12.23 14.34 -21.89
N VAL A 301 11.20 14.35 -22.74
CA VAL A 301 9.82 14.66 -22.33
C VAL A 301 9.25 13.54 -21.47
N ASN A 302 9.37 12.28 -21.92
CA ASN A 302 8.90 11.12 -21.17
C ASN A 302 9.67 10.93 -19.85
N PHE A 303 10.99 11.14 -19.86
CA PHE A 303 11.83 11.16 -18.66
C PHE A 303 11.37 12.24 -17.66
N ARG A 304 11.11 13.48 -18.12
CA ARG A 304 10.66 14.58 -17.25
C ARG A 304 9.27 14.37 -16.68
N TYR A 305 8.33 13.86 -17.48
CA TYR A 305 6.98 13.51 -17.06
C TYR A 305 7.01 12.54 -15.87
N ILE A 306 7.77 11.46 -15.99
CA ILE A 306 7.92 10.46 -14.92
C ILE A 306 8.67 11.06 -13.72
N GLN A 307 9.70 11.88 -13.96
CA GLN A 307 10.42 12.58 -12.89
C GLN A 307 9.49 13.49 -12.07
N ALA A 308 8.59 14.23 -12.73
CA ALA A 308 7.64 15.13 -12.09
C ALA A 308 6.68 14.36 -11.15
N ILE A 309 6.11 13.24 -11.63
CA ILE A 309 5.21 12.38 -10.86
C ILE A 309 5.94 11.72 -9.67
N MET A 310 7.17 11.26 -9.87
CA MET A 310 7.97 10.65 -8.81
C MET A 310 8.36 11.67 -7.73
N LYS A 311 8.81 12.87 -8.10
CA LYS A 311 9.06 13.96 -7.14
C LYS A 311 7.80 14.31 -6.34
N GLU A 312 6.63 14.40 -6.97
CA GLU A 312 5.39 14.72 -6.25
C GLU A 312 4.92 13.58 -5.35
N SER A 313 5.18 12.33 -5.73
CA SER A 313 4.95 11.13 -4.90
C SER A 313 5.82 11.15 -3.64
N LEU A 314 7.11 11.48 -3.77
CA LEU A 314 8.02 11.65 -2.64
C LEU A 314 7.64 12.85 -1.76
N ARG A 315 7.34 14.03 -2.36
CA ARG A 315 6.92 15.24 -1.64
C ARG A 315 5.65 14.97 -0.83
N THR A 316 4.68 14.30 -1.44
CA THR A 316 3.42 13.92 -0.80
C THR A 316 3.69 12.94 0.34
N ARG A 317 4.40 11.83 0.12
CA ARG A 317 4.79 10.85 1.16
C ARG A 317 5.42 11.54 2.38
N LYS A 318 6.39 12.43 2.15
CA LYS A 318 7.07 13.23 3.18
C LYS A 318 6.13 14.18 3.92
N ARG A 319 5.30 14.94 3.21
CA ARG A 319 4.33 15.89 3.82
C ARG A 319 3.27 15.18 4.66
N LEU A 320 2.86 14.00 4.25
CA LEU A 320 1.92 13.17 5.00
C LEU A 320 2.54 12.47 6.22
N ARG A 321 3.87 12.61 6.42
CA ARG A 321 4.67 11.86 7.41
C ARG A 321 4.48 10.34 7.28
N SER A 322 4.14 9.88 6.08
CA SER A 322 3.82 8.48 5.80
C SER A 322 5.08 7.69 5.46
N LYS A 323 5.10 6.42 5.85
CA LYS A 323 6.08 5.43 5.40
C LYS A 323 5.53 4.53 4.28
N ALA A 324 4.40 4.91 3.68
CA ALA A 324 3.76 4.16 2.61
C ALA A 324 4.74 3.89 1.45
N PRO A 325 4.94 2.62 1.05
CA PRO A 325 5.61 2.31 -0.21
C PRO A 325 4.90 2.96 -1.40
N ILE A 326 5.70 3.32 -2.41
CA ILE A 326 5.23 3.82 -3.70
C ILE A 326 5.36 2.66 -4.69
N TYR A 327 4.26 2.27 -5.33
CA TYR A 327 4.23 1.33 -6.45
C TYR A 327 3.72 2.08 -7.67
N VAL A 328 4.57 2.30 -8.67
CA VAL A 328 4.17 3.05 -9.87
C VAL A 328 3.31 2.19 -10.80
N TYR A 329 2.19 2.70 -11.30
CA TYR A 329 1.43 2.05 -12.37
C TYR A 329 2.04 2.46 -13.71
N THR A 330 2.52 1.49 -14.49
CA THR A 330 3.02 1.68 -15.85
C THR A 330 2.40 0.66 -16.82
N LYS A 331 2.66 0.82 -18.12
CA LYS A 331 2.25 -0.12 -19.18
C LYS A 331 3.47 -0.80 -19.80
N ILE A 332 3.22 -1.66 -20.77
CA ILE A 332 4.22 -2.12 -21.76
C ILE A 332 4.03 -1.47 -23.13
N GLU A 333 2.87 -0.86 -23.40
CA GLU A 333 2.50 -0.32 -24.71
C GLU A 333 1.94 1.11 -24.62
N TYR A 334 2.19 1.91 -25.65
CA TYR A 334 1.78 3.32 -25.71
C TYR A 334 0.26 3.47 -25.77
N ASP A 335 -0.42 2.74 -26.66
CA ASP A 335 -1.88 2.64 -26.68
C ASP A 335 -2.38 1.19 -26.61
N PRO A 336 -2.80 0.71 -25.43
CA PRO A 336 -3.38 -0.63 -25.29
C PRO A 336 -4.81 -0.75 -25.86
N TYR A 337 -5.39 0.34 -26.37
CA TYR A 337 -6.69 0.38 -27.04
C TYR A 337 -6.60 0.63 -28.55
N GLY A 338 -5.41 0.85 -29.10
CA GLY A 338 -5.17 1.06 -30.53
C GLY A 338 -5.35 -0.22 -31.35
N ASP A 339 -5.00 -0.14 -32.63
CA ASP A 339 -5.00 -1.28 -33.55
C ASP A 339 -3.74 -2.15 -33.39
N LEU A 340 -3.81 -3.40 -33.87
CA LEU A 340 -2.70 -4.35 -33.82
C LEU A 340 -1.81 -4.26 -35.07
N PRO A 341 -0.48 -4.51 -34.96
CA PRO A 341 0.26 -4.81 -33.74
C PRO A 341 0.49 -3.57 -32.85
N HIS A 342 0.49 -3.76 -31.53
CA HIS A 342 0.71 -2.66 -30.59
C HIS A 342 2.15 -2.16 -30.60
N HIS A 343 2.31 -0.84 -30.48
CA HIS A 343 3.61 -0.22 -30.24
C HIS A 343 3.99 -0.36 -28.76
N PHE A 344 4.95 -1.22 -28.48
CA PHE A 344 5.51 -1.41 -27.13
C PHE A 344 6.55 -0.34 -26.79
N TYR A 345 6.76 -0.09 -25.50
CA TYR A 345 7.78 0.84 -24.99
C TYR A 345 9.18 0.44 -25.45
N ASP A 346 9.93 1.41 -25.96
CA ASP A 346 11.33 1.19 -26.34
C ASP A 346 12.28 1.16 -25.12
N LYS A 347 13.58 1.04 -25.38
CA LYS A 347 14.59 0.94 -24.32
C LYS A 347 14.74 2.21 -23.47
N ALA A 348 14.47 3.38 -24.03
CA ALA A 348 14.51 4.65 -23.30
C ALA A 348 13.31 4.74 -22.36
N ASP A 349 12.11 4.41 -22.84
CA ASP A 349 10.90 4.44 -22.03
C ASP A 349 10.78 3.30 -21.01
N LEU A 350 11.37 2.13 -21.28
CA LEU A 350 11.61 1.11 -20.24
C LEU A 350 12.57 1.61 -19.17
N CYS A 351 13.56 2.42 -19.52
CA CYS A 351 14.46 3.06 -18.55
C CYS A 351 13.68 4.07 -17.70
N SER A 352 13.02 5.05 -18.32
CA SER A 352 12.27 6.09 -17.61
C SER A 352 11.15 5.49 -16.74
N SER A 353 10.40 4.50 -17.24
CA SER A 353 9.31 3.90 -16.47
C SER A 353 9.78 2.99 -15.33
N LEU A 354 10.82 2.16 -15.51
CA LEU A 354 11.25 1.18 -14.50
C LEU A 354 12.51 1.60 -13.73
N LYS A 355 13.60 1.92 -14.44
CA LYS A 355 14.91 2.20 -13.85
C LYS A 355 14.90 3.51 -13.08
N GLN A 356 14.46 4.60 -13.72
CA GLN A 356 14.30 5.92 -13.07
C GLN A 356 13.34 5.83 -11.88
N SER A 357 12.19 5.16 -12.00
CA SER A 357 11.25 4.96 -10.87
C SER A 357 11.90 4.25 -9.68
N SER A 358 12.65 3.17 -9.93
CA SER A 358 13.43 2.47 -8.89
C SER A 358 14.48 3.40 -8.26
N ASP A 359 15.24 4.11 -9.09
CA ASP A 359 16.28 5.05 -8.66
C ASP A 359 15.73 6.27 -7.90
N LEU A 360 14.46 6.64 -8.12
CA LEU A 360 13.73 7.68 -7.38
C LEU A 360 12.94 7.09 -6.18
N GLY A 361 13.20 5.84 -5.78
CA GLY A 361 12.70 5.27 -4.53
C GLY A 361 11.28 4.73 -4.55
N ALA A 362 10.73 4.43 -5.73
CA ALA A 362 9.63 3.46 -5.83
C ALA A 362 10.11 2.09 -5.32
N VAL A 363 9.21 1.30 -4.75
CA VAL A 363 9.52 -0.06 -4.25
C VAL A 363 9.06 -1.15 -5.23
N GLY A 364 8.43 -0.74 -6.33
CA GLY A 364 7.99 -1.61 -7.40
C GLY A 364 7.23 -0.85 -8.47
N ALA A 365 6.95 -1.55 -9.56
CA ALA A 365 6.02 -1.11 -10.59
C ALA A 365 4.93 -2.17 -10.81
N ILE A 366 3.76 -1.73 -11.22
CA ILE A 366 2.61 -2.56 -11.56
C ILE A 366 2.34 -2.36 -13.04
N ILE A 367 2.42 -3.46 -13.79
CA ILE A 367 2.31 -3.48 -15.24
C ILE A 367 0.85 -3.72 -15.61
N TRP A 368 0.19 -2.70 -16.13
CA TRP A 368 -1.21 -2.76 -16.53
C TRP A 368 -1.34 -2.78 -18.06
N SER A 369 -2.41 -3.42 -18.54
CA SER A 369 -2.82 -3.40 -19.95
C SER A 369 -4.33 -3.59 -20.06
N SER A 370 -4.88 -3.29 -21.22
CA SER A 370 -6.32 -3.42 -21.50
C SER A 370 -6.71 -4.87 -21.80
N SER A 371 -7.96 -5.24 -21.51
CA SER A 371 -8.54 -6.52 -21.95
C SER A 371 -9.10 -6.46 -23.38
N LYS A 372 -9.12 -5.27 -24.02
CA LYS A 372 -9.56 -5.10 -25.41
C LYS A 372 -8.69 -5.97 -26.33
N ASP A 373 -9.33 -6.74 -27.21
CA ASP A 373 -8.69 -7.52 -28.27
C ASP A 373 -7.48 -8.35 -27.82
N MET A 374 -7.58 -8.98 -26.64
CA MET A 374 -6.62 -9.95 -26.11
C MET A 374 -6.73 -11.30 -26.84
N ASN A 375 -6.51 -11.24 -28.15
CA ASN A 375 -6.53 -12.33 -29.12
C ASN A 375 -5.14 -12.97 -29.27
N ARG A 376 -5.02 -13.99 -30.14
CA ARG A 376 -3.77 -14.71 -30.37
C ARG A 376 -2.62 -13.80 -30.80
N GLN A 377 -2.83 -12.94 -31.80
CA GLN A 377 -1.82 -12.00 -32.31
C GLN A 377 -1.31 -11.04 -31.22
N ARG A 378 -2.21 -10.46 -30.41
CA ARG A 378 -1.83 -9.60 -29.29
C ARG A 378 -1.02 -10.37 -28.25
N CYS A 379 -1.46 -11.57 -27.91
CA CYS A 379 -0.79 -12.42 -26.92
C CYS A 379 0.60 -12.88 -27.35
N GLU A 380 0.78 -13.26 -28.63
CA GLU A 380 2.09 -13.62 -29.20
C GLU A 380 3.02 -12.39 -29.25
N GLY A 381 2.51 -11.20 -29.61
CA GLY A 381 3.27 -9.95 -29.54
C GLY A 381 3.73 -9.59 -28.11
N ILE A 382 2.86 -9.75 -27.12
CA ILE A 382 3.22 -9.56 -25.70
C ILE A 382 4.26 -10.60 -25.24
N GLN A 383 4.13 -11.86 -25.67
CA GLN A 383 5.11 -12.91 -25.36
C GLN A 383 6.49 -12.53 -25.91
N ALA A 384 6.59 -12.20 -27.20
CA ALA A 384 7.84 -11.81 -27.84
C ALA A 384 8.47 -10.59 -27.16
N PHE A 385 7.69 -9.53 -26.90
CA PHE A 385 8.19 -8.34 -26.22
C PHE A 385 8.71 -8.61 -24.80
N VAL A 386 8.03 -9.49 -24.04
CA VAL A 386 8.51 -9.95 -22.71
C VAL A 386 9.78 -10.79 -22.82
N GLU A 387 9.89 -11.66 -23.82
CA GLU A 387 11.06 -12.52 -24.00
C GLU A 387 12.30 -11.74 -24.44
N GLU A 388 12.15 -10.83 -25.41
CA GLU A 388 13.24 -10.14 -26.09
C GLU A 388 13.70 -8.84 -25.39
N SER A 389 12.77 -8.10 -24.78
CA SER A 389 13.04 -6.75 -24.26
C SER A 389 12.64 -6.56 -22.80
N PHE A 390 11.34 -6.63 -22.47
CA PHE A 390 10.82 -6.20 -21.17
C PHE A 390 11.28 -7.08 -20.00
N GLY A 391 11.33 -8.39 -20.20
CA GLY A 391 11.79 -9.36 -19.19
C GLY A 391 13.26 -9.20 -18.83
N PRO A 392 14.19 -9.27 -19.80
CA PRO A 392 15.61 -9.02 -19.56
C PRO A 392 15.88 -7.64 -18.93
N TYR A 393 15.15 -6.61 -19.36
CA TYR A 393 15.27 -5.27 -18.77
C TYR A 393 14.83 -5.24 -17.30
N THR A 394 13.68 -5.85 -16.99
CA THR A 394 13.16 -5.98 -15.62
C THR A 394 14.16 -6.67 -14.69
N ASP A 395 14.70 -7.82 -15.11
CA ASP A 395 15.69 -8.59 -14.34
C ASP A 395 16.95 -7.77 -14.05
N MET A 396 17.45 -7.01 -15.03
CA MET A 396 18.56 -6.07 -14.85
C MET A 396 18.24 -4.99 -13.79
N VAL A 397 17.07 -4.35 -13.83
CA VAL A 397 16.69 -3.30 -12.87
C VAL A 397 16.60 -3.87 -11.45
N VAL A 398 15.93 -5.01 -11.27
CA VAL A 398 15.77 -5.68 -9.97
C VAL A 398 17.13 -6.11 -9.40
N LYS A 399 17.98 -6.75 -10.23
CA LYS A 399 19.35 -7.11 -9.85
C LYS A 399 20.20 -5.89 -9.50
N HIS A 400 20.05 -4.78 -10.21
CA HIS A 400 20.74 -3.53 -9.90
C HIS A 400 20.34 -3.00 -8.51
N ALA A 401 19.04 -2.86 -8.25
CA ALA A 401 18.52 -2.35 -6.97
C ALA A 401 18.98 -3.21 -5.78
N ASN A 402 18.91 -4.54 -5.92
CA ASN A 402 19.35 -5.49 -4.89
C ASN A 402 20.87 -5.47 -4.68
N ARG A 403 21.65 -5.41 -5.76
CA ARG A 403 23.12 -5.26 -5.70
C ARG A 403 23.52 -3.96 -5.02
N CYS A 404 22.83 -2.86 -5.34
CA CYS A 404 23.12 -1.54 -4.78
C CYS A 404 22.83 -1.51 -3.26
N ALA A 405 21.64 -1.92 -2.83
CA ALA A 405 21.29 -1.94 -1.40
C ALA A 405 22.20 -2.87 -0.58
N ARG A 406 22.66 -4.00 -1.17
CA ARG A 406 23.64 -4.89 -0.54
C ARG A 406 25.03 -4.27 -0.41
N LYS A 407 25.51 -3.53 -1.42
CA LYS A 407 26.86 -2.95 -1.43
C LYS A 407 26.97 -1.62 -0.70
N LEU A 408 25.95 -0.77 -0.75
CA LEU A 408 25.99 0.60 -0.22
C LEU A 408 25.13 0.78 1.02
N CYS A 409 23.94 0.17 1.07
CA CYS A 409 22.93 0.45 2.10
C CYS A 409 22.81 -0.66 3.15
N SER A 410 23.86 -1.46 3.34
CA SER A 410 23.95 -2.54 4.34
C SER A 410 22.79 -3.56 4.34
N ARG A 411 22.03 -3.70 3.23
CA ARG A 411 20.74 -4.41 3.15
C ARG A 411 19.64 -3.86 4.09
N HIS A 412 19.76 -2.59 4.49
CA HIS A 412 18.90 -1.90 5.47
C HIS A 412 18.33 -0.57 4.93
N GLY A 413 18.32 -0.42 3.61
CA GLY A 413 17.80 0.75 2.91
C GLY A 413 17.76 0.54 1.40
N LYS A 414 17.21 1.52 0.69
CA LYS A 414 17.13 1.55 -0.77
C LYS A 414 18.14 2.55 -1.32
N CYS A 415 18.70 2.25 -2.47
CA CYS A 415 19.52 3.21 -3.21
C CYS A 415 18.62 4.22 -3.92
N ILE A 416 18.99 5.50 -3.81
CA ILE A 416 18.33 6.63 -4.47
C ILE A 416 19.38 7.42 -5.27
N LEU A 417 19.05 7.81 -6.50
CA LEU A 417 19.88 8.66 -7.35
C LEU A 417 19.16 9.99 -7.58
N GLU A 418 19.73 11.09 -7.07
CA GLU A 418 19.22 12.45 -7.26
C GLU A 418 20.40 13.45 -7.29
N PRO A 419 20.41 14.43 -8.22
CA PRO A 419 19.48 14.60 -9.32
C PRO A 419 19.71 13.56 -10.44
N GLN A 420 18.67 13.30 -11.24
CA GLN A 420 18.82 12.63 -12.53
C GLN A 420 18.53 13.66 -13.62
N LEU A 421 19.37 13.71 -14.65
CA LEU A 421 19.19 14.60 -15.81
C LEU A 421 18.67 13.85 -17.05
N GLN A 422 18.91 12.54 -17.10
CA GLN A 422 18.43 11.59 -18.10
C GLN A 422 18.37 10.21 -17.42
N CYS A 423 17.67 9.24 -18.03
CA CYS A 423 17.76 7.87 -17.56
C CYS A 423 19.05 7.20 -18.04
N SER A 424 19.65 6.34 -17.22
CA SER A 424 20.68 5.43 -17.68
C SER A 424 20.46 4.04 -17.11
N SER A 425 20.40 3.05 -18.00
CA SER A 425 20.35 1.62 -17.64
C SER A 425 21.55 1.22 -16.78
N PHE A 426 22.69 1.89 -16.94
CA PHE A 426 23.91 1.68 -16.16
C PHE A 426 24.37 2.99 -15.50
N SER A 427 24.17 3.08 -14.19
CA SER A 427 24.68 4.17 -13.34
C SER A 427 25.73 3.61 -12.39
N ASP A 428 26.79 4.38 -12.11
CA ASP A 428 27.79 3.99 -11.12
C ASP A 428 27.15 3.90 -9.72
N LEU A 429 27.44 2.84 -8.98
CA LEU A 429 27.00 2.66 -7.61
C LEU A 429 27.44 3.83 -6.72
N LEU A 430 28.62 4.42 -6.95
CA LEU A 430 29.11 5.55 -6.13
C LEU A 430 28.25 6.82 -6.25
N SER A 431 27.39 6.93 -7.27
CA SER A 431 26.46 8.06 -7.43
C SER A 431 25.22 7.98 -6.53
N TYR A 432 24.94 6.83 -5.92
CA TYR A 432 23.75 6.61 -5.10
C TYR A 432 23.93 7.01 -3.63
N LYS A 433 22.84 7.49 -3.03
CA LYS A 433 22.65 7.64 -1.57
C LYS A 433 21.64 6.61 -1.06
N CYS A 434 21.59 6.41 0.26
CA CYS A 434 20.66 5.46 0.88
C CYS A 434 19.44 6.13 1.53
N ASP A 435 18.23 5.68 1.20
CA ASP A 435 16.99 5.90 1.97
C ASP A 435 16.80 4.72 2.94
N CYS A 436 17.12 4.95 4.22
CA CYS A 436 17.22 3.88 5.21
C CYS A 436 15.87 3.43 5.78
N GLU A 437 15.70 2.13 5.88
CA GLU A 437 14.51 1.51 6.45
C GLU A 437 14.58 1.56 7.97
N SER A 438 13.70 2.35 8.58
CA SER A 438 13.53 2.41 10.02
C SER A 438 13.37 1.00 10.60
N PRO A 439 14.16 0.59 11.62
CA PRO A 439 14.92 1.42 12.57
C PRO A 439 16.38 1.77 12.20
N PHE A 440 16.84 1.47 10.99
CA PHE A 440 18.22 1.76 10.56
C PHE A 440 18.40 3.24 10.12
N TYR A 441 19.65 3.71 10.20
CA TYR A 441 20.09 5.05 9.82
C TYR A 441 21.61 5.07 9.59
N GLY A 442 22.16 6.23 9.22
CA GLY A 442 23.57 6.37 8.82
C GLY A 442 23.69 6.70 7.34
N ARG A 443 24.91 6.83 6.82
CA ARG A 443 25.13 7.13 5.39
C ARG A 443 24.80 5.91 4.52
N ASN A 444 25.08 4.74 5.06
CA ASN A 444 25.04 3.42 4.43
C ASN A 444 24.04 2.49 5.15
N CYS A 445 23.12 3.07 5.94
CA CYS A 445 22.16 2.37 6.82
C CYS A 445 22.82 1.39 7.81
N GLU A 446 24.06 1.69 8.18
CA GLU A 446 24.93 0.84 9.01
C GLU A 446 24.63 0.94 10.51
N LYS A 447 23.84 1.92 10.95
CA LYS A 447 23.53 2.18 12.36
C LYS A 447 22.09 1.78 12.67
N HIS A 448 21.88 1.19 13.84
CA HIS A 448 20.56 0.79 14.34
C HIS A 448 20.14 1.68 15.51
N LYS A 449 18.91 2.18 15.56
CA LYS A 449 18.44 3.10 16.63
C LYS A 449 18.52 2.55 18.05
N TYR A 450 18.52 1.22 18.20
CA TYR A 450 18.63 0.52 19.47
C TYR A 450 19.82 -0.44 19.40
N PRO A 451 21.08 0.04 19.46
CA PRO A 451 22.25 -0.81 19.23
C PRO A 451 22.43 -1.86 20.33
N TRP A 452 21.98 -1.57 21.55
CA TRP A 452 22.06 -2.48 22.70
C TRP A 452 21.23 -3.77 22.55
N LEU A 453 20.24 -3.81 21.66
CA LEU A 453 19.48 -5.04 21.39
C LEU A 453 20.28 -6.09 20.60
N PHE A 454 21.42 -5.68 20.00
CA PHE A 454 22.26 -6.53 19.17
C PHE A 454 23.68 -6.69 19.74
N ASP A 455 23.98 -6.05 20.87
CA ASP A 455 25.26 -6.17 21.56
C ASP A 455 25.27 -7.39 22.51
N TRP A 456 25.60 -8.55 21.95
CA TRP A 456 25.75 -9.81 22.69
C TRP A 456 26.74 -9.72 23.85
N LYS A 457 27.77 -8.86 23.79
CA LYS A 457 28.75 -8.66 24.88
C LYS A 457 28.16 -7.94 26.10
N ARG A 458 26.97 -7.34 25.96
CA ARG A 458 26.24 -6.67 27.04
C ARG A 458 25.13 -7.54 27.61
N LEU A 459 24.49 -8.36 26.77
CA LEU A 459 23.53 -9.39 27.22
C LEU A 459 24.19 -10.44 28.13
N SER A 460 25.44 -10.82 27.86
CA SER A 460 26.23 -11.73 28.73
C SER A 460 26.66 -11.12 30.08
N ARG A 461 26.19 -9.91 30.44
CA ARG A 461 26.32 -9.33 31.79
C ARG A 461 24.99 -9.28 32.55
N PHE A 462 23.90 -9.77 31.95
CA PHE A 462 22.55 -9.83 32.53
C PHE A 462 21.99 -11.27 32.56
N VAL A 463 22.82 -12.27 32.26
CA VAL A 463 22.56 -13.71 32.36
C VAL A 463 23.59 -14.30 33.31
#